data_AF-A0A7S3KB73-F1
#
_entry.id   AF-A0A7S3KB73-F1
#
_cell.length_a   1.000
_cell.length_b   1.000
_cell.length_c   1.000
_cell.angle_alpha   90.00
_cell.angle_beta   90.00
_cell.angle_gamma   90.00
#
_symmetry.space_group_name_H-M   'P 1'
#
loop_
_entity.id
_entity.type
_entity.pdbx_description
1 polymer ?
#
loop_
_entity_poly.entity_id
_entity_poly.type
_entity_poly.pdbx_seq_one_letter_code
_entity_poly.pdbx_strand_id
1 'polypeptide(L)'
;EEFNEEELLQADRDKYTKMTQMNLIIEERKRRIRELRQKAKDIKTQLVSEENQKRITTTELQKGCENEDKEIKNLESVIENLSLHNKDSKEDREQKYKEQILEIKTQKEGKLAETIAEKERLAKDLEKLKDFERDQAKREEEREELRKQNEAKEKEIKNIEYNEHMEIIKRKERLKDEHKQKLSLEKEKAKLEAEKKISEIDKSIQQQNVRLDTEVNLQNDVIEFIEKQKETVFEENIGYKKDLDANIDTVVDYAKKQYEQNLKIKDLKGKISMLDKSLAQIVQDFEKEKELLKYQNEQIEKEQDEDIKNYKEQIRLKEREIKNIKALCQMILDQRSDVEQFFLEALEQVKEEVRKRKERNRESSLPDINKSQSRQSFNKSNSYLFGASSMEKDIKIALKDLDWEDRERVLRLLFSKMNSGVPC
;
A
#
# COMPACT_ATOMS: atom_id res chain seq x y z
N GLU A 1 109.22 -101.73 -31.78
CA GLU A 1 108.82 -100.30 -31.89
C GLU A 1 107.33 -100.10 -32.21
N GLU A 2 106.44 -101.07 -31.98
CA GLU A 2 105.05 -101.03 -32.47
C GLU A 2 104.02 -101.21 -31.34
N PHE A 3 104.03 -100.35 -30.32
CA PHE A 3 103.01 -100.39 -29.24
C PHE A 3 102.65 -99.01 -28.67
N ASN A 4 102.77 -97.95 -29.47
CA ASN A 4 102.56 -96.56 -29.03
C ASN A 4 101.65 -95.73 -29.98
N GLU A 5 101.14 -96.32 -31.07
CA GLU A 5 100.19 -95.65 -31.97
C GLU A 5 98.72 -95.83 -31.53
N GLU A 6 98.37 -96.95 -30.90
CA GLU A 6 96.97 -97.26 -30.57
C GLU A 6 96.45 -96.44 -29.38
N GLU A 7 97.26 -96.23 -28.34
CA GLU A 7 96.95 -95.27 -27.26
C GLU A 7 96.88 -93.83 -27.77
N LEU A 8 97.73 -93.45 -28.74
CA LEU A 8 97.71 -92.11 -29.33
C LEU A 8 96.42 -91.88 -30.15
N LEU A 9 95.99 -92.88 -30.94
CA LEU A 9 94.73 -92.84 -31.67
C LEU A 9 93.51 -92.83 -30.75
N GLN A 10 93.56 -93.54 -29.63
CA GLN A 10 92.49 -93.52 -28.62
C GLN A 10 92.43 -92.18 -27.89
N ALA A 11 93.58 -91.61 -27.53
CA ALA A 11 93.67 -90.27 -26.93
C ALA A 11 93.15 -89.18 -27.88
N ASP A 12 93.44 -89.24 -29.18
CA ASP A 12 92.90 -88.29 -30.15
C ASP A 12 91.39 -88.51 -30.42
N ARG A 13 90.86 -89.75 -30.36
CA ARG A 13 89.40 -89.99 -30.38
C ARG A 13 88.71 -89.42 -29.14
N ASP A 14 89.28 -89.60 -27.96
CA ASP A 14 88.76 -89.06 -26.70
C ASP A 14 88.83 -87.53 -26.65
N LYS A 15 89.88 -86.95 -27.24
CA LYS A 15 90.01 -85.51 -27.43
C LYS A 15 89.00 -84.99 -28.45
N TYR A 16 88.73 -85.71 -29.54
CA TYR A 16 87.74 -85.34 -30.54
C TYR A 16 86.30 -85.42 -30.00
N THR A 17 85.97 -86.47 -29.22
CA THR A 17 84.67 -86.58 -28.54
C THR A 17 84.49 -85.54 -27.44
N LYS A 18 85.50 -85.28 -26.59
CA LYS A 18 85.48 -84.16 -25.63
C LYS A 18 85.31 -82.81 -26.32
N MET A 19 86.00 -82.58 -27.43
CA MET A 19 85.86 -81.37 -28.25
C MET A 19 84.46 -81.26 -28.88
N THR A 20 83.86 -82.37 -29.31
CA THR A 20 82.49 -82.42 -29.86
C THR A 20 81.44 -82.14 -28.78
N GLN A 21 81.59 -82.73 -27.59
CA GLN A 21 80.74 -82.45 -26.42
C GLN A 21 80.88 -80.99 -25.97
N MET A 22 82.11 -80.46 -25.92
CA MET A 22 82.38 -79.07 -25.59
C MET A 22 81.76 -78.11 -26.62
N ASN A 23 81.83 -78.44 -27.92
CA ASN A 23 81.16 -77.68 -28.98
C ASN A 23 79.63 -77.73 -28.85
N LEU A 24 79.04 -78.87 -28.47
CA LEU A 24 77.61 -79.00 -28.20
C LEU A 24 77.17 -78.09 -27.04
N ILE A 25 77.90 -78.14 -25.91
CA ILE A 25 77.67 -77.28 -24.74
C ILE A 25 77.85 -75.80 -25.10
N ILE A 26 78.81 -75.47 -25.96
CA ILE A 26 79.02 -74.10 -26.47
C ILE A 26 77.84 -73.64 -27.32
N GLU A 27 77.29 -74.47 -28.21
CA GLU A 27 76.11 -74.11 -29.00
C GLU A 27 74.82 -74.01 -28.17
N GLU A 28 74.64 -74.87 -27.17
CA GLU A 28 73.54 -74.73 -26.20
C GLU A 28 73.67 -73.43 -25.39
N ARG A 29 74.87 -73.10 -24.90
CA ARG A 29 75.14 -71.82 -24.23
C ARG A 29 74.91 -70.64 -25.17
N LYS A 30 75.32 -70.70 -26.45
CA LYS A 30 75.03 -69.68 -27.46
C LYS A 30 73.54 -69.57 -27.77
N ARG A 31 72.79 -70.68 -27.81
CA ARG A 31 71.31 -70.68 -27.95
C ARG A 31 70.68 -69.99 -26.75
N ARG A 32 71.08 -70.35 -25.53
CA ARG A 32 70.58 -69.72 -24.30
C ARG A 32 70.92 -68.23 -24.21
N ILE A 33 72.11 -67.82 -24.64
CA ILE A 33 72.51 -66.41 -24.73
C ILE A 33 71.65 -65.67 -25.76
N ARG A 34 71.31 -66.29 -26.91
CA ARG A 34 70.37 -65.72 -27.88
C ARG A 34 68.96 -65.55 -27.31
N GLU A 35 68.43 -66.57 -26.63
CA GLU A 35 67.13 -66.50 -25.93
C GLU A 35 67.09 -65.40 -24.87
N LEU A 36 68.11 -65.33 -24.00
CA LEU A 36 68.19 -64.32 -22.94
C LEU A 36 68.34 -62.91 -23.53
N ARG A 37 69.10 -62.74 -24.61
CA ARG A 37 69.18 -61.47 -25.35
C ARG A 37 67.86 -61.09 -26.00
N GLN A 38 67.10 -62.04 -26.52
CA GLN A 38 65.78 -61.76 -27.08
C GLN A 38 64.80 -61.36 -25.98
N LYS A 39 64.69 -62.13 -24.89
CA LYS A 39 63.86 -61.78 -23.72
C LYS A 39 64.24 -60.42 -23.13
N ALA A 40 65.52 -60.08 -23.06
CA ALA A 40 65.97 -58.76 -22.60
C ALA A 40 65.56 -57.62 -23.56
N LYS A 41 65.50 -57.86 -24.88
CA LYS A 41 64.92 -56.91 -25.84
C LYS A 41 63.41 -56.79 -25.66
N ASP A 42 62.70 -57.91 -25.55
CA ASP A 42 61.24 -57.96 -25.45
C ASP A 42 60.76 -57.23 -24.17
N ILE A 43 61.41 -57.51 -23.03
CA ILE A 43 61.19 -56.80 -21.75
C ILE A 43 61.49 -55.30 -21.90
N LYS A 44 62.57 -54.92 -22.59
CA LYS A 44 62.90 -53.51 -22.83
C LYS A 44 61.84 -52.82 -23.71
N THR A 45 61.31 -53.48 -24.74
CA THR A 45 60.23 -52.94 -25.55
C THR A 45 58.91 -52.84 -24.79
N GLN A 46 58.60 -53.82 -23.94
CA GLN A 46 57.43 -53.78 -23.04
C GLN A 46 57.54 -52.61 -22.06
N LEU A 47 58.67 -52.47 -21.36
CA LEU A 47 58.91 -51.39 -20.40
C LEU A 47 58.79 -50.00 -21.05
N VAL A 48 59.36 -49.80 -22.24
CA VAL A 48 59.19 -48.56 -23.02
C VAL A 48 57.73 -48.34 -23.44
N SER A 49 56.98 -49.39 -23.79
CA SER A 49 55.56 -49.26 -24.13
C SER A 49 54.69 -48.91 -22.91
N GLU A 50 54.96 -49.50 -21.75
CA GLU A 50 54.31 -49.15 -20.49
C GLU A 50 54.64 -47.74 -20.02
N GLU A 51 55.90 -47.31 -20.11
CA GLU A 51 56.31 -45.94 -19.79
C GLU A 51 55.60 -44.92 -20.69
N ASN A 52 55.45 -45.21 -21.99
CA ASN A 52 54.68 -44.36 -22.90
C ASN A 52 53.18 -44.35 -22.55
N GLN A 53 52.57 -45.49 -22.23
CA GLN A 53 51.17 -45.55 -21.79
C GLN A 53 50.95 -44.78 -20.48
N LYS A 54 51.82 -44.98 -19.47
CA LYS A 54 51.82 -44.22 -18.21
C LYS A 54 51.97 -42.72 -18.48
N ARG A 55 52.85 -42.32 -19.41
CA ARG A 55 53.00 -40.91 -19.80
C ARG A 55 51.75 -40.34 -20.45
N ILE A 56 51.12 -41.07 -21.38
CA ILE A 56 49.88 -40.66 -22.05
C ILE A 56 48.77 -40.44 -21.02
N THR A 57 48.47 -41.45 -20.19
CA THR A 57 47.43 -41.34 -19.15
C THR A 57 47.73 -40.24 -18.14
N THR A 58 48.99 -40.06 -17.71
CA THR A 58 49.37 -38.92 -16.86
C THR A 58 49.10 -37.58 -17.54
N THR A 59 49.41 -37.42 -18.84
CA THR A 59 49.14 -36.16 -19.56
C THR A 59 47.67 -35.92 -19.84
N GLU A 60 46.86 -36.96 -19.97
CA GLU A 60 45.40 -36.86 -20.13
C GLU A 60 44.73 -36.45 -18.82
N LEU A 61 45.12 -37.09 -17.70
CA LEU A 61 44.68 -36.71 -16.35
C LEU A 61 45.08 -35.27 -16.02
N GLN A 62 46.33 -34.87 -16.31
CA GLN A 62 46.79 -33.51 -16.09
C GLN A 62 45.96 -32.48 -16.88
N LYS A 63 45.64 -32.75 -18.16
CA LYS A 63 44.75 -31.90 -18.96
C LYS A 63 43.32 -31.86 -18.42
N GLY A 64 42.83 -32.96 -17.85
CA GLY A 64 41.55 -33.03 -17.13
C GLY A 64 41.54 -32.06 -15.96
N CYS A 65 42.48 -32.21 -15.02
CA CYS A 65 42.63 -31.33 -13.86
C CYS A 65 42.84 -29.86 -14.27
N GLU A 66 43.67 -29.58 -15.28
CA GLU A 66 43.86 -28.21 -15.79
C GLU A 66 42.60 -27.60 -16.41
N ASN A 67 41.61 -28.40 -16.84
CA ASN A 67 40.33 -27.89 -17.35
C ASN A 67 39.31 -27.73 -16.22
N GLU A 68 39.25 -28.69 -15.30
CA GLU A 68 38.45 -28.59 -14.06
C GLU A 68 38.87 -27.37 -13.23
N ASP A 69 40.16 -27.10 -13.06
CA ASP A 69 40.70 -25.91 -12.39
C ASP A 69 40.30 -24.58 -13.07
N LYS A 70 40.15 -24.58 -14.41
CA LYS A 70 39.66 -23.40 -15.14
C LYS A 70 38.16 -23.21 -14.95
N GLU A 71 37.40 -24.30 -14.94
CA GLU A 71 35.96 -24.28 -14.72
C GLU A 71 35.62 -23.86 -13.28
N ILE A 72 36.36 -24.36 -12.28
CA ILE A 72 36.28 -23.92 -10.88
C ILE A 72 36.53 -22.41 -10.79
N LYS A 73 37.62 -21.88 -11.36
CA LYS A 73 37.91 -20.43 -11.33
C LYS A 73 36.83 -19.58 -12.02
N ASN A 74 36.24 -20.08 -13.10
CA ASN A 74 35.13 -19.41 -13.77
C ASN A 74 33.88 -19.40 -12.87
N LEU A 75 33.56 -20.52 -12.22
CA LEU A 75 32.44 -20.63 -11.29
C LEU A 75 32.64 -19.76 -10.04
N GLU A 76 33.85 -19.71 -9.47
CA GLU A 76 34.23 -18.83 -8.36
C GLU A 76 34.00 -17.36 -8.73
N SER A 77 34.48 -16.93 -9.91
CA SER A 77 34.26 -15.58 -10.43
C SER A 77 32.77 -15.27 -10.65
N VAL A 78 31.99 -16.22 -11.18
CA VAL A 78 30.54 -16.05 -11.34
C VAL A 78 29.83 -15.93 -9.99
N ILE A 79 30.21 -16.73 -8.99
CA ILE A 79 29.67 -16.66 -7.63
C ILE A 79 30.01 -15.32 -6.97
N GLU A 80 31.25 -14.83 -7.10
CA GLU A 80 31.67 -13.54 -6.57
C GLU A 80 30.87 -12.38 -7.21
N ASN A 81 30.76 -12.35 -8.54
CA ASN A 81 29.97 -11.35 -9.27
C ASN A 81 28.48 -11.39 -8.89
N LEU A 82 27.87 -12.58 -8.76
CA LEU A 82 26.48 -12.74 -8.32
C LEU A 82 26.29 -12.32 -6.86
N SER A 83 27.25 -12.60 -5.99
CA SER A 83 27.23 -12.16 -4.59
C SER A 83 27.29 -10.64 -4.49
N LEU A 84 28.17 -10.00 -5.26
CA LEU A 84 28.35 -8.56 -5.28
C LEU A 84 27.12 -7.84 -5.87
N HIS A 85 26.59 -8.32 -7.01
CA HIS A 85 25.36 -7.79 -7.59
C HIS A 85 24.13 -7.94 -6.68
N ASN A 86 23.98 -9.08 -5.98
CA ASN A 86 22.89 -9.25 -5.00
C ASN A 86 23.05 -8.32 -3.79
N LYS A 87 24.28 -8.03 -3.36
CA LYS A 87 24.56 -7.08 -2.29
C LYS A 87 24.16 -5.67 -2.71
N ASP A 88 24.63 -5.19 -3.85
CA ASP A 88 24.34 -3.86 -4.36
C ASP A 88 22.82 -3.68 -4.63
N SER A 89 22.18 -4.67 -5.26
CA SER A 89 20.72 -4.65 -5.49
C SER A 89 19.91 -4.65 -4.18
N LYS A 90 20.45 -5.22 -3.11
CA LYS A 90 19.83 -5.17 -1.78
C LYS A 90 20.03 -3.80 -1.14
N GLU A 91 21.24 -3.22 -1.21
CA GLU A 91 21.54 -1.88 -0.68
C GLU A 91 20.69 -0.80 -1.37
N ASP A 92 20.54 -0.86 -2.71
CA ASP A 92 19.64 -0.01 -3.50
C ASP A 92 18.18 -0.08 -3.04
N ARG A 93 17.67 -1.29 -2.78
CA ARG A 93 16.30 -1.50 -2.29
C ARG A 93 16.14 -0.96 -0.88
N GLU A 94 17.09 -1.23 0.01
CA GLU A 94 17.07 -0.69 1.36
C GLU A 94 17.12 0.84 1.37
N GLN A 95 17.90 1.47 0.50
CA GLN A 95 17.95 2.92 0.37
C GLN A 95 16.60 3.49 -0.10
N LYS A 96 16.01 2.93 -1.17
CA LYS A 96 14.69 3.34 -1.66
C LYS A 96 13.60 3.23 -0.60
N TYR A 97 13.61 2.15 0.20
CA TYR A 97 12.66 2.02 1.31
C TYR A 97 12.94 3.03 2.45
N LYS A 98 14.20 3.33 2.77
CA LYS A 98 14.55 4.38 3.75
C LYS A 98 14.06 5.76 3.30
N GLU A 99 14.24 6.09 2.02
CA GLU A 99 13.77 7.35 1.42
C GLU A 99 12.23 7.45 1.43
N GLN A 100 11.52 6.40 0.99
CA GLN A 100 10.04 6.35 1.05
C GLN A 100 9.51 6.49 2.48
N ILE A 101 10.13 5.84 3.47
CA ILE A 101 9.75 5.96 4.88
C ILE A 101 9.95 7.40 5.37
N LEU A 102 11.06 8.04 4.99
CA LEU A 102 11.36 9.42 5.36
C LEU A 102 10.36 10.40 4.73
N GLU A 103 10.01 10.21 3.46
CA GLU A 103 9.04 11.04 2.76
C GLU A 103 7.65 10.91 3.39
N ILE A 104 7.15 9.68 3.58
CA ILE A 104 5.86 9.42 4.24
C ILE A 104 5.84 10.04 5.63
N LYS A 105 6.92 9.91 6.41
CA LYS A 105 7.03 10.53 7.73
C LYS A 105 6.93 12.05 7.65
N THR A 106 7.68 12.68 6.75
CA THR A 106 7.67 14.14 6.54
C THR A 106 6.29 14.65 6.12
N GLN A 107 5.61 13.95 5.20
CA GLN A 107 4.24 14.28 4.77
C GLN A 107 3.23 14.15 5.93
N LYS A 108 3.39 13.15 6.81
CA LYS A 108 2.52 12.96 7.99
C LYS A 108 2.76 14.01 9.05
N GLU A 109 4.02 14.38 9.30
CA GLU A 109 4.40 15.46 10.23
C GLU A 109 3.88 16.82 9.73
N GLY A 110 3.96 17.11 8.43
CA GLY A 110 3.37 18.30 7.81
C GLY A 110 1.85 18.39 8.02
N LYS A 111 1.11 17.33 7.67
CA LYS A 111 -0.36 17.27 7.89
C LYS A 111 -0.76 17.36 9.36
N LEU A 112 0.08 16.84 10.27
CA LEU A 112 -0.13 16.99 11.71
C LEU A 112 0.07 18.45 12.16
N ALA A 113 1.10 19.14 11.65
CA ALA A 113 1.32 20.55 11.94
C ALA A 113 0.18 21.44 11.41
N GLU A 114 -0.30 21.19 10.18
CA GLU A 114 -1.45 21.89 9.58
C GLU A 114 -2.72 21.73 10.42
N THR A 115 -3.07 20.49 10.81
CA THR A 115 -4.26 20.22 11.61
C THR A 115 -4.17 20.78 13.04
N ILE A 116 -2.97 20.87 13.62
CA ILE A 116 -2.74 21.57 14.89
C ILE A 116 -2.96 23.07 14.72
N ALA A 117 -2.40 23.70 13.68
CA ALA A 117 -2.56 25.13 13.41
C ALA A 117 -4.01 25.52 13.13
N GLU A 118 -4.76 24.68 12.39
CA GLU A 118 -6.20 24.87 12.17
C GLU A 118 -6.99 24.76 13.50
N LYS A 119 -6.70 23.76 14.33
CA LYS A 119 -7.32 23.59 15.64
C LYS A 119 -7.07 24.80 16.56
N GLU A 120 -5.86 25.35 16.56
CA GLU A 120 -5.54 26.58 17.32
C GLU A 120 -6.29 27.81 16.81
N ARG A 121 -6.43 27.94 15.48
CA ARG A 121 -7.23 29.01 14.88
C ARG A 121 -8.70 28.90 15.28
N LEU A 122 -9.29 27.71 15.14
CA LEU A 122 -10.67 27.45 15.53
C LEU A 122 -10.91 27.69 17.02
N ALA A 123 -9.94 27.34 17.88
CA ALA A 123 -10.02 27.64 19.32
C ALA A 123 -10.07 29.16 19.60
N LYS A 124 -9.24 29.95 18.92
CA LYS A 124 -9.23 31.43 19.02
C LYS A 124 -10.53 32.05 18.49
N ASP A 125 -11.09 31.51 17.40
CA ASP A 125 -12.35 32.01 16.85
C ASP A 125 -13.56 31.62 17.72
N LEU A 126 -13.52 30.46 18.38
CA LEU A 126 -14.50 30.04 19.40
C LEU A 126 -14.44 30.91 20.67
N GLU A 127 -13.24 31.33 21.08
CA GLU A 127 -13.07 32.26 22.20
C GLU A 127 -13.68 33.64 21.91
N LYS A 128 -13.42 34.21 20.72
CA LYS A 128 -14.08 35.45 20.26
C LYS A 128 -15.62 35.31 20.21
N LEU A 129 -16.13 34.15 19.82
CA LEU A 129 -17.58 33.90 19.79
C LEU A 129 -18.18 33.93 21.20
N LYS A 130 -17.51 33.34 22.20
CA LYS A 130 -17.92 33.42 23.61
C LYS A 130 -17.91 34.84 24.14
N ASP A 131 -16.92 35.66 23.75
CA ASP A 131 -16.90 37.07 24.12
C ASP A 131 -18.03 37.85 23.45
N PHE A 132 -18.32 37.56 22.18
CA PHE A 132 -19.48 38.12 21.48
C PHE A 132 -20.81 37.74 22.15
N GLU A 133 -20.99 36.49 22.58
CA GLU A 133 -22.18 36.01 23.32
C GLU A 133 -22.34 36.75 24.66
N ARG A 134 -21.26 36.92 25.42
CA ARG A 134 -21.26 37.70 26.68
C ARG A 134 -21.66 39.16 26.44
N ASP A 135 -21.09 39.79 25.41
CA ASP A 135 -21.40 41.17 25.05
C ASP A 135 -22.81 41.32 24.48
N GLN A 136 -23.32 40.32 23.76
CA GLN A 136 -24.71 40.30 23.30
C GLN A 136 -25.67 40.23 24.49
N ALA A 137 -25.42 39.36 25.46
CA ALA A 137 -26.23 39.24 26.67
C ALA A 137 -26.28 40.55 27.47
N LYS A 138 -25.13 41.21 27.69
CA LYS A 138 -25.09 42.53 28.34
C LYS A 138 -25.90 43.59 27.59
N ARG A 139 -25.72 43.71 26.27
CA ARG A 139 -26.49 44.67 25.45
C ARG A 139 -27.98 44.36 25.42
N GLU A 140 -28.38 43.10 25.66
CA GLU A 140 -29.78 42.70 25.73
C GLU A 140 -30.41 43.05 27.08
N GLU A 141 -29.67 42.87 28.17
CA GLU A 141 -30.02 43.35 29.51
C GLU A 141 -30.17 44.88 29.55
N GLU A 142 -29.18 45.62 29.02
CA GLU A 142 -29.23 47.09 28.88
C GLU A 142 -30.45 47.57 28.08
N ARG A 143 -30.80 46.89 26.97
CA ARG A 143 -31.98 47.22 26.15
C ARG A 143 -33.28 47.02 26.93
N GLU A 144 -33.41 45.92 27.65
CA GLU A 144 -34.63 45.61 28.42
C GLU A 144 -34.77 46.53 29.63
N GLU A 145 -33.67 46.97 30.24
CA GLU A 145 -33.69 47.98 31.31
C GLU A 145 -34.09 49.37 30.78
N LEU A 146 -33.50 49.84 29.67
CA LEU A 146 -33.91 51.07 28.98
C LEU A 146 -35.37 51.04 28.55
N ARG A 147 -35.86 49.89 28.07
CA ARG A 147 -37.26 49.69 27.71
C ARG A 147 -38.17 49.87 28.93
N LYS A 148 -37.86 49.25 30.07
CA LYS A 148 -38.62 49.44 31.32
C LYS A 148 -38.62 50.90 31.80
N GLN A 149 -37.49 51.60 31.66
CA GLN A 149 -37.42 53.04 31.98
C GLN A 149 -38.30 53.88 31.06
N ASN A 150 -38.34 53.58 29.76
CA ASN A 150 -39.21 54.27 28.80
C ASN A 150 -40.70 53.97 29.06
N GLU A 151 -41.07 52.72 29.31
CA GLU A 151 -42.43 52.33 29.71
C GLU A 151 -42.89 53.02 31.01
N ALA A 152 -41.97 53.31 31.94
CA ALA A 152 -42.25 54.07 33.16
C ALA A 152 -42.47 55.57 32.86
N LYS A 153 -41.56 56.20 32.10
CA LYS A 153 -41.68 57.61 31.70
C LYS A 153 -42.94 57.89 30.87
N GLU A 154 -43.33 56.96 29.99
CA GLU A 154 -44.55 57.11 29.19
C GLU A 154 -45.82 57.09 30.05
N LYS A 155 -45.84 56.30 31.14
CA LYS A 155 -46.93 56.33 32.14
C LYS A 155 -46.94 57.63 32.94
N GLU A 156 -45.76 58.15 33.28
CA GLU A 156 -45.62 59.42 33.99
C GLU A 156 -46.12 60.60 33.14
N ILE A 157 -45.70 60.67 31.87
CA ILE A 157 -46.17 61.69 30.90
C ILE A 157 -47.70 61.66 30.78
N LYS A 158 -48.31 60.48 30.54
CA LYS A 158 -49.77 60.34 30.43
C LYS A 158 -50.51 60.80 31.70
N ASN A 159 -49.91 60.61 32.87
CA ASN A 159 -50.49 61.07 34.13
C ASN A 159 -50.37 62.59 34.29
N ILE A 160 -49.27 63.20 33.85
CA ILE A 160 -49.10 64.66 33.80
C ILE A 160 -50.10 65.28 32.83
N GLU A 161 -50.18 64.79 31.59
CA GLU A 161 -51.13 65.23 30.56
C GLU A 161 -52.58 65.19 31.07
N TYR A 162 -52.98 64.10 31.74
CA TYR A 162 -54.31 63.97 32.34
C TYR A 162 -54.57 65.05 33.41
N ASN A 163 -53.62 65.28 34.32
CA ASN A 163 -53.75 66.28 35.38
C ASN A 163 -53.81 67.71 34.83
N GLU A 164 -52.98 68.04 33.84
CA GLU A 164 -52.98 69.34 33.17
C GLU A 164 -54.31 69.58 32.43
N HIS A 165 -54.82 68.58 31.70
CA HIS A 165 -56.14 68.66 31.06
C HIS A 165 -57.26 68.94 32.06
N MET A 166 -57.24 68.30 33.23
CA MET A 166 -58.22 68.52 34.29
C MET A 166 -58.16 69.94 34.87
N GLU A 167 -56.96 70.50 35.08
CA GLU A 167 -56.83 71.90 35.53
C GLU A 167 -57.24 72.92 34.45
N ILE A 168 -56.93 72.66 33.18
CA ILE A 168 -57.38 73.49 32.06
C ILE A 168 -58.92 73.53 31.99
N ILE A 169 -59.60 72.40 32.23
CA ILE A 169 -61.07 72.35 32.29
C ILE A 169 -61.60 73.22 33.43
N LYS A 170 -61.09 73.06 34.67
CA LYS A 170 -61.47 73.87 35.83
C LYS A 170 -61.17 75.37 35.64
N ARG A 171 -60.13 75.72 34.89
CA ARG A 171 -59.76 77.12 34.56
C ARG A 171 -60.73 77.71 33.55
N LYS A 172 -61.10 76.96 32.49
CA LYS A 172 -62.09 77.36 31.48
C LYS A 172 -63.49 77.57 32.07
N GLU A 173 -63.88 76.77 33.05
CA GLU A 173 -65.18 76.90 33.73
C GLU A 173 -65.25 78.19 34.55
N ARG A 174 -64.26 78.45 35.42
CA ARG A 174 -64.13 79.71 36.17
C ARG A 174 -64.18 80.96 35.28
N LEU A 175 -63.45 80.97 34.17
CA LEU A 175 -63.46 82.09 33.22
C LEU A 175 -64.84 82.32 32.58
N LYS A 176 -65.60 81.26 32.26
CA LYS A 176 -66.95 81.42 31.70
C LYS A 176 -67.89 82.12 32.68
N ASP A 177 -67.81 81.81 33.97
CA ASP A 177 -68.65 82.44 34.98
C ASP A 177 -68.28 83.93 35.19
N GLU A 178 -66.98 84.25 35.23
CA GLU A 178 -66.51 85.64 35.28
C GLU A 178 -66.99 86.46 34.07
N HIS A 179 -66.90 85.91 32.85
CA HIS A 179 -67.38 86.58 31.64
C HIS A 179 -68.91 86.75 31.64
N LYS A 180 -69.66 85.77 32.15
CA LYS A 180 -71.12 85.84 32.29
C LYS A 180 -71.53 86.94 33.27
N GLN A 181 -70.78 87.12 34.36
CA GLN A 181 -70.99 88.21 35.33
C GLN A 181 -70.68 89.59 34.71
N LYS A 182 -69.54 89.74 34.03
CA LYS A 182 -69.16 90.99 33.35
C LYS A 182 -70.17 91.40 32.27
N LEU A 183 -70.65 90.44 31.47
CA LEU A 183 -71.68 90.68 30.44
C LEU A 183 -73.02 91.18 31.02
N SER A 184 -73.34 90.84 32.28
CA SER A 184 -74.53 91.35 32.97
C SER A 184 -74.38 92.83 33.34
N LEU A 185 -73.20 93.22 33.83
CA LEU A 185 -72.90 94.60 34.22
C LEU A 185 -72.84 95.55 33.01
N GLU A 186 -72.26 95.10 31.90
CA GLU A 186 -72.16 95.92 30.68
C GLU A 186 -73.53 96.17 30.03
N LYS A 187 -74.46 95.23 30.15
CA LYS A 187 -75.87 95.40 29.70
C LYS A 187 -76.66 96.41 30.54
N GLU A 188 -76.26 96.65 31.78
CA GLU A 188 -76.86 97.65 32.65
C GLU A 188 -76.33 99.07 32.31
N LYS A 189 -75.02 99.21 32.12
CA LYS A 189 -74.40 100.45 31.62
C LYS A 189 -74.95 100.87 30.26
N ALA A 190 -75.09 99.93 29.32
CA ALA A 190 -75.60 100.21 27.97
C ALA A 190 -77.04 100.76 27.93
N LYS A 191 -77.84 100.62 29.00
CA LYS A 191 -79.15 101.27 29.11
C LYS A 191 -79.09 102.72 29.57
N LEU A 192 -78.05 103.08 30.33
CA LEU A 192 -77.88 104.42 30.92
C LEU A 192 -77.27 105.44 29.96
N GLU A 193 -76.61 104.97 28.89
CA GLU A 193 -75.88 105.84 27.94
C GLU A 193 -76.73 106.30 26.74
N ALA A 194 -78.00 105.88 26.66
CA ALA A 194 -78.91 106.24 25.56
C ALA A 194 -79.49 107.67 25.63
N GLU A 195 -79.32 108.40 26.74
CA GLU A 195 -80.20 109.53 27.07
C GLU A 195 -79.58 110.93 26.91
N LYS A 196 -78.29 111.08 26.53
CA LYS A 196 -77.61 112.41 26.54
C LYS A 196 -76.71 112.74 25.34
N LYS A 197 -77.34 113.19 24.25
CA LYS A 197 -76.80 114.19 23.30
C LYS A 197 -77.90 115.24 23.12
N ILE A 198 -77.64 116.54 23.21
CA ILE A 198 -76.95 117.40 22.22
C ILE A 198 -76.20 118.55 22.93
N SER A 199 -75.07 118.96 22.36
CA SER A 199 -74.52 120.33 22.46
C SER A 199 -73.39 120.40 21.44
N GLU A 200 -73.73 120.69 20.18
CA GLU A 200 -73.08 120.04 19.02
C GLU A 200 -72.01 120.84 18.27
N ILE A 201 -71.72 122.09 18.63
CA ILE A 201 -70.80 122.93 17.85
C ILE A 201 -69.41 123.05 18.49
N ASP A 202 -69.28 123.31 19.79
CA ASP A 202 -67.98 123.10 20.49
C ASP A 202 -67.61 121.62 20.55
N LYS A 203 -68.62 120.73 20.63
CA LYS A 203 -68.41 119.30 20.39
C LYS A 203 -67.97 119.01 18.96
N SER A 204 -68.20 119.84 17.94
CA SER A 204 -67.75 119.54 16.58
C SER A 204 -66.22 119.58 16.50
N ILE A 205 -65.60 120.66 17.01
CA ILE A 205 -64.13 120.79 17.03
C ILE A 205 -63.50 119.82 18.04
N GLN A 206 -64.12 119.63 19.22
CA GLN A 206 -63.66 118.61 20.17
C GLN A 206 -63.85 117.18 19.64
N GLN A 207 -64.91 116.87 18.90
CA GLN A 207 -65.08 115.58 18.20
C GLN A 207 -64.13 115.43 17.03
N GLN A 208 -63.71 116.51 16.38
CA GLN A 208 -62.72 116.44 15.32
C GLN A 208 -61.33 116.15 15.89
N ASN A 209 -60.95 116.79 17.00
CA ASN A 209 -59.73 116.46 17.74
C ASN A 209 -59.78 115.05 18.34
N VAL A 210 -60.91 114.64 18.95
CA VAL A 210 -61.11 113.27 19.44
C VAL A 210 -61.12 112.26 18.29
N ARG A 211 -61.66 112.59 17.10
CA ARG A 211 -61.57 111.72 15.92
C ARG A 211 -60.15 111.56 15.45
N LEU A 212 -59.39 112.65 15.38
CA LEU A 212 -57.97 112.61 15.01
C LEU A 212 -57.16 111.83 16.05
N ASP A 213 -57.45 111.97 17.34
CA ASP A 213 -56.82 111.19 18.41
C ASP A 213 -57.20 109.70 18.34
N THR A 214 -58.48 109.36 18.08
CA THR A 214 -58.88 107.96 17.84
C THR A 214 -58.29 107.38 16.56
N GLU A 215 -58.11 108.19 15.52
CA GLU A 215 -57.49 107.78 14.25
C GLU A 215 -55.98 107.54 14.45
N VAL A 216 -55.30 108.43 15.18
CA VAL A 216 -53.89 108.25 15.58
C VAL A 216 -53.72 107.01 16.46
N ASN A 217 -54.61 106.79 17.43
CA ASN A 217 -54.58 105.57 18.26
C ASN A 217 -54.84 104.31 17.41
N LEU A 218 -55.81 104.32 16.49
CA LEU A 218 -56.05 103.20 15.57
C LEU A 218 -54.84 102.95 14.64
N GLN A 219 -54.17 104.00 14.18
CA GLN A 219 -52.95 103.90 13.39
C GLN A 219 -51.78 103.36 14.22
N ASN A 220 -51.66 103.74 15.50
CA ASN A 220 -50.69 103.17 16.43
C ASN A 220 -50.95 101.67 16.68
N ASP A 221 -52.22 101.28 16.91
CA ASP A 221 -52.61 99.86 17.06
C ASP A 221 -52.26 99.04 15.80
N VAL A 222 -52.47 99.62 14.61
CA VAL A 222 -52.10 99.01 13.33
C VAL A 222 -50.58 98.94 13.15
N ILE A 223 -49.82 99.96 13.57
CA ILE A 223 -48.36 99.94 13.57
C ILE A 223 -47.86 98.84 14.50
N GLU A 224 -48.33 98.77 15.75
CA GLU A 224 -47.93 97.73 16.72
C GLU A 224 -48.27 96.33 16.20
N PHE A 225 -49.43 96.14 15.56
CA PHE A 225 -49.79 94.87 14.92
C PHE A 225 -48.85 94.50 13.77
N ILE A 226 -48.48 95.46 12.92
CA ILE A 226 -47.55 95.24 11.80
C ILE A 226 -46.12 94.97 12.32
N GLU A 227 -45.67 95.69 13.35
CA GLU A 227 -44.37 95.46 13.99
C GLU A 227 -44.30 94.06 14.61
N LYS A 228 -45.36 93.63 15.29
CA LYS A 228 -45.47 92.29 15.86
C LYS A 228 -45.48 91.20 14.79
N GLN A 229 -46.19 91.38 13.67
CA GLN A 229 -46.12 90.42 12.55
C GLN A 229 -44.75 90.39 11.87
N LYS A 230 -44.11 91.56 11.73
CA LYS A 230 -42.74 91.66 11.20
C LYS A 230 -41.76 90.91 12.11
N GLU A 231 -41.92 91.00 13.42
CA GLU A 231 -41.08 90.29 14.40
C GLU A 231 -41.31 88.77 14.32
N THR A 232 -42.56 88.28 14.30
CA THR A 232 -42.82 86.83 14.14
C THR A 232 -42.28 86.27 12.83
N VAL A 233 -42.45 87.00 11.70
CA VAL A 233 -41.90 86.58 10.39
C VAL A 233 -40.37 86.60 10.40
N PHE A 234 -39.74 87.51 11.17
CA PHE A 234 -38.29 87.56 11.30
C PHE A 234 -37.74 86.39 12.15
N GLU A 235 -38.42 86.03 13.24
CA GLU A 235 -38.12 84.84 14.04
C GLU A 235 -38.26 83.55 13.22
N GLU A 236 -39.36 83.40 12.48
CA GLU A 236 -39.57 82.29 11.55
C GLU A 236 -38.46 82.21 10.49
N ASN A 237 -38.07 83.34 9.89
CA ASN A 237 -36.98 83.38 8.89
C ASN A 237 -35.62 82.93 9.48
N ILE A 238 -35.35 83.28 10.75
CA ILE A 238 -34.18 82.79 11.48
C ILE A 238 -34.28 81.29 11.75
N GLY A 239 -35.46 80.79 12.11
CA GLY A 239 -35.73 79.35 12.27
C GLY A 239 -35.46 78.58 10.97
N TYR A 240 -36.13 78.95 9.88
CA TYR A 240 -35.97 78.31 8.57
C TYR A 240 -34.53 78.34 8.05
N LYS A 241 -33.74 79.38 8.35
CA LYS A 241 -32.30 79.39 8.01
C LYS A 241 -31.52 78.34 8.78
N LYS A 242 -31.71 78.24 10.10
CA LYS A 242 -31.04 77.21 10.92
C LYS A 242 -31.41 75.80 10.48
N ASP A 243 -32.69 75.56 10.17
CA ASP A 243 -33.17 74.27 9.67
C ASP A 243 -32.63 73.96 8.27
N LEU A 244 -32.50 74.96 7.41
CA LEU A 244 -31.88 74.81 6.08
C LEU A 244 -30.40 74.45 6.20
N ASP A 245 -29.64 75.17 7.03
CA ASP A 245 -28.21 74.92 7.26
C ASP A 245 -27.99 73.50 7.84
N ALA A 246 -28.79 73.10 8.84
CA ALA A 246 -28.74 71.75 9.41
C ALA A 246 -29.11 70.64 8.38
N ASN A 247 -30.08 70.90 7.51
CA ASN A 247 -30.40 69.98 6.41
C ASN A 247 -29.28 69.90 5.37
N ILE A 248 -28.59 71.00 5.06
CA ILE A 248 -27.43 71.00 4.16
C ILE A 248 -26.30 70.15 4.73
N ASP A 249 -25.96 70.34 6.02
CA ASP A 249 -24.90 69.57 6.69
C ASP A 249 -25.21 68.06 6.71
N THR A 250 -26.44 67.67 7.04
CA THR A 250 -26.84 66.26 7.03
C THR A 250 -26.79 65.65 5.63
N VAL A 251 -27.24 66.36 4.59
CA VAL A 251 -27.14 65.91 3.18
C VAL A 251 -25.67 65.73 2.76
N VAL A 252 -24.79 66.65 3.14
CA VAL A 252 -23.35 66.55 2.88
C VAL A 252 -22.74 65.32 3.58
N ASP A 253 -23.12 65.04 4.82
CA ASP A 253 -22.62 63.88 5.56
C ASP A 253 -23.18 62.55 5.04
N TYR A 254 -24.42 62.49 4.57
CA TYR A 254 -24.95 61.33 3.85
C TYR A 254 -24.20 61.11 2.54
N ALA A 255 -23.88 62.16 1.78
CA ALA A 255 -23.10 62.06 0.55
C ALA A 255 -21.67 61.53 0.80
N LYS A 256 -20.98 62.00 1.85
CA LYS A 256 -19.67 61.47 2.27
C LYS A 256 -19.75 59.99 2.63
N LYS A 257 -20.68 59.59 3.50
CA LYS A 257 -20.88 58.18 3.91
C LYS A 257 -21.20 57.29 2.71
N GLN A 258 -22.03 57.75 1.79
CA GLN A 258 -22.37 57.03 0.56
C GLN A 258 -21.15 56.86 -0.37
N TYR A 259 -20.27 57.86 -0.45
CA TYR A 259 -19.03 57.78 -1.21
C TYR A 259 -18.05 56.75 -0.61
N GLU A 260 -17.83 56.79 0.70
CA GLU A 260 -16.99 55.82 1.43
C GLU A 260 -17.51 54.38 1.30
N GLN A 261 -18.82 54.19 1.44
CA GLN A 261 -19.47 52.89 1.23
C GLN A 261 -19.29 52.39 -0.20
N ASN A 262 -19.44 53.25 -1.21
CA ASN A 262 -19.22 52.89 -2.62
C ASN A 262 -17.77 52.49 -2.91
N LEU A 263 -16.77 53.17 -2.31
CA LEU A 263 -15.37 52.75 -2.40
C LEU A 263 -15.18 51.35 -1.79
N LYS A 264 -15.71 51.11 -0.59
CA LYS A 264 -15.61 49.80 0.08
C LYS A 264 -16.32 48.69 -0.70
N ILE A 265 -17.47 48.98 -1.33
CA ILE A 265 -18.17 48.06 -2.23
C ILE A 265 -17.33 47.76 -3.47
N LYS A 266 -16.67 48.76 -4.06
CA LYS A 266 -15.78 48.58 -5.23
C LYS A 266 -14.59 47.67 -4.89
N ASP A 267 -13.94 47.89 -3.75
CA ASP A 267 -12.82 47.07 -3.28
C ASP A 267 -13.23 45.63 -2.98
N LEU A 268 -14.39 45.44 -2.33
CA LEU A 268 -14.93 44.10 -2.05
C LEU A 268 -15.29 43.36 -3.35
N LYS A 269 -15.93 44.04 -4.32
CA LYS A 269 -16.18 43.46 -5.66
C LYS A 269 -14.90 43.10 -6.39
N GLY A 270 -13.85 43.92 -6.28
CA GLY A 270 -12.52 43.62 -6.82
C GLY A 270 -11.91 42.36 -6.20
N LYS A 271 -11.95 42.25 -4.86
CA LYS A 271 -11.47 41.06 -4.13
C LYS A 271 -12.25 39.79 -4.49
N ILE A 272 -13.58 39.87 -4.56
CA ILE A 272 -14.44 38.76 -5.01
C ILE A 272 -14.04 38.32 -6.42
N SER A 273 -13.93 39.24 -7.38
CA SER A 273 -13.54 38.89 -8.76
C SER A 273 -12.13 38.28 -8.87
N MET A 274 -11.18 38.67 -8.02
CA MET A 274 -9.86 38.03 -7.97
C MET A 274 -9.93 36.61 -7.38
N LEU A 275 -10.71 36.42 -6.31
CA LEU A 275 -10.92 35.10 -5.70
C LEU A 275 -11.67 34.15 -6.64
N ASP A 276 -12.72 34.61 -7.33
CA ASP A 276 -13.47 33.83 -8.31
C ASP A 276 -12.56 33.34 -9.45
N LYS A 277 -11.67 34.20 -9.96
CA LYS A 277 -10.67 33.83 -10.98
C LYS A 277 -9.66 32.82 -10.45
N SER A 278 -9.16 33.02 -9.24
CA SER A 278 -8.24 32.09 -8.59
C SER A 278 -8.88 30.72 -8.36
N LEU A 279 -10.14 30.69 -7.92
CA LEU A 279 -10.89 29.46 -7.69
C LEU A 279 -11.20 28.73 -9.00
N ALA A 280 -11.62 29.46 -10.03
CA ALA A 280 -11.86 28.89 -11.36
C ALA A 280 -10.58 28.27 -11.95
N GLN A 281 -9.42 28.92 -11.78
CA GLN A 281 -8.13 28.36 -12.19
C GLN A 281 -7.79 27.07 -11.43
N ILE A 282 -7.91 27.09 -10.09
CA ILE A 282 -7.66 25.92 -9.24
C ILE A 282 -8.58 24.75 -9.62
N VAL A 283 -9.87 24.99 -9.83
CA VAL A 283 -10.83 23.96 -10.28
C VAL A 283 -10.42 23.39 -11.64
N GLN A 284 -10.06 24.25 -12.61
CA GLN A 284 -9.64 23.80 -13.94
C GLN A 284 -8.37 22.95 -13.88
N ASP A 285 -7.41 23.29 -13.02
CA ASP A 285 -6.17 22.54 -12.88
C ASP A 285 -6.38 21.21 -12.15
N PHE A 286 -7.25 21.15 -11.14
CA PHE A 286 -7.71 19.88 -10.54
C PHE A 286 -8.45 18.98 -11.53
N GLU A 287 -9.24 19.54 -12.45
CA GLU A 287 -9.91 18.75 -13.50
C GLU A 287 -8.89 18.13 -14.46
N LYS A 288 -7.89 18.89 -14.92
CA LYS A 288 -6.78 18.38 -15.74
C LYS A 288 -5.95 17.31 -15.02
N GLU A 289 -5.59 17.54 -13.75
CA GLU A 289 -4.84 16.58 -12.94
C GLU A 289 -5.63 15.27 -12.79
N LYS A 290 -6.94 15.36 -12.51
CA LYS A 290 -7.84 14.21 -12.40
C LYS A 290 -7.99 13.44 -13.71
N GLU A 291 -8.00 14.11 -14.86
CA GLU A 291 -7.99 13.44 -16.17
C GLU A 291 -6.64 12.75 -16.46
N LEU A 292 -5.52 13.42 -16.15
CA LEU A 292 -4.19 12.83 -16.29
C LEU A 292 -4.02 11.58 -15.41
N LEU A 293 -4.45 11.66 -14.14
CA LEU A 293 -4.36 10.55 -13.19
C LEU A 293 -5.23 9.36 -13.61
N LYS A 294 -6.43 9.62 -14.15
CA LYS A 294 -7.28 8.58 -14.77
C LYS A 294 -6.58 7.92 -15.94
N TYR A 295 -6.01 8.70 -16.86
CA TYR A 295 -5.33 8.18 -18.03
C TYR A 295 -4.11 7.32 -17.63
N GLN A 296 -3.31 7.77 -16.66
CA GLN A 296 -2.18 7.00 -16.11
C GLN A 296 -2.65 5.68 -15.48
N ASN A 297 -3.69 5.70 -14.65
CA ASN A 297 -4.26 4.49 -14.07
C ASN A 297 -4.77 3.52 -15.15
N GLU A 298 -5.42 4.02 -16.21
CA GLU A 298 -5.90 3.19 -17.33
C GLU A 298 -4.75 2.55 -18.13
N GLN A 299 -3.59 3.19 -18.23
CA GLN A 299 -2.39 2.55 -18.83
C GLN A 299 -1.81 1.47 -17.90
N ILE A 300 -1.68 1.76 -16.60
CA ILE A 300 -1.17 0.80 -15.61
C ILE A 300 -2.10 -0.43 -15.53
N GLU A 301 -3.41 -0.24 -15.57
CA GLU A 301 -4.40 -1.32 -15.57
C GLU A 301 -4.22 -2.22 -16.81
N LYS A 302 -4.01 -1.64 -18.00
CA LYS A 302 -3.73 -2.40 -19.24
C LYS A 302 -2.42 -3.19 -19.18
N GLU A 303 -1.35 -2.57 -18.69
CA GLU A 303 -0.04 -3.24 -18.51
C GLU A 303 -0.14 -4.42 -17.54
N GLN A 304 -0.80 -4.22 -16.39
CA GLN A 304 -1.08 -5.29 -15.43
C GLN A 304 -1.95 -6.41 -16.03
N ASP A 305 -2.92 -6.07 -16.88
CA ASP A 305 -3.78 -7.03 -17.56
C ASP A 305 -3.02 -7.88 -18.60
N GLU A 306 -2.01 -7.32 -19.27
CA GLU A 306 -1.09 -8.03 -20.16
C GLU A 306 -0.15 -8.94 -19.37
N ASP A 307 0.44 -8.45 -18.28
CA ASP A 307 1.25 -9.26 -17.37
C ASP A 307 0.47 -10.43 -16.79
N ILE A 308 -0.77 -10.21 -16.34
CA ILE A 308 -1.66 -11.28 -15.84
C ILE A 308 -1.92 -12.34 -16.93
N LYS A 309 -2.05 -11.96 -18.21
CA LYS A 309 -2.18 -12.91 -19.33
C LYS A 309 -0.89 -13.69 -19.54
N ASN A 310 0.26 -13.02 -19.50
CA ASN A 310 1.58 -13.63 -19.63
C ASN A 310 1.86 -14.66 -18.52
N TYR A 311 1.64 -14.29 -17.24
CA TYR A 311 1.80 -15.22 -16.11
C TYR A 311 0.83 -16.41 -16.20
N LYS A 312 -0.42 -16.21 -16.62
CA LYS A 312 -1.38 -17.31 -16.86
C LYS A 312 -0.89 -18.30 -17.92
N GLU A 313 -0.27 -17.85 -19.00
CA GLU A 313 0.26 -18.75 -20.02
C GLU A 313 1.57 -19.45 -19.58
N GLN A 314 2.45 -18.76 -18.84
CA GLN A 314 3.61 -19.40 -18.22
C GLN A 314 3.20 -20.52 -17.23
N ILE A 315 2.15 -20.30 -16.43
CA ILE A 315 1.59 -21.33 -15.55
C ILE A 315 1.09 -22.53 -16.36
N ARG A 316 0.33 -22.32 -17.45
CA ARG A 316 -0.12 -23.42 -18.34
C ARG A 316 1.01 -24.20 -19.01
N LEU A 317 2.12 -23.53 -19.34
CA LEU A 317 3.33 -24.17 -19.85
C LEU A 317 3.96 -25.05 -18.75
N LYS A 318 4.13 -24.51 -17.54
CA LYS A 318 4.69 -25.24 -16.39
C LYS A 318 3.80 -26.41 -15.95
N GLU A 319 2.47 -26.28 -16.01
CA GLU A 319 1.55 -27.40 -15.78
C GLU A 319 1.73 -28.54 -16.80
N ARG A 320 1.98 -28.20 -18.08
CA ARG A 320 2.27 -29.20 -19.13
C ARG A 320 3.61 -29.89 -18.89
N GLU A 321 4.66 -29.13 -18.56
CA GLU A 321 5.97 -29.68 -18.18
C GLU A 321 5.85 -30.62 -16.96
N ILE A 322 5.14 -30.22 -15.91
CA ILE A 322 4.90 -31.03 -14.71
C ILE A 322 4.14 -32.32 -15.05
N LYS A 323 3.14 -32.27 -15.94
CA LYS A 323 2.43 -33.48 -16.42
C LYS A 323 3.37 -34.42 -17.17
N ASN A 324 4.23 -33.89 -18.04
CA ASN A 324 5.22 -34.68 -18.78
C ASN A 324 6.26 -35.32 -17.84
N ILE A 325 6.79 -34.56 -16.88
CA ILE A 325 7.73 -35.08 -15.86
C ILE A 325 7.06 -36.19 -15.04
N LYS A 326 5.81 -36.00 -14.59
CA LYS A 326 5.06 -37.05 -13.87
C LYS A 326 4.89 -38.33 -14.70
N ALA A 327 4.58 -38.20 -16.00
CA ALA A 327 4.47 -39.35 -16.89
C ALA A 327 5.82 -40.09 -17.06
N LEU A 328 6.92 -39.34 -17.24
CA LEU A 328 8.27 -39.92 -17.32
C LEU A 328 8.68 -40.62 -16.00
N CYS A 329 8.38 -40.01 -14.85
CA CYS A 329 8.62 -40.63 -13.54
C CYS A 329 7.81 -41.93 -13.38
N GLN A 330 6.55 -41.97 -13.86
CA GLN A 330 5.75 -43.18 -13.85
C GLN A 330 6.37 -44.27 -14.75
N MET A 331 6.76 -43.93 -15.98
CA MET A 331 7.44 -44.87 -16.88
C MET A 331 8.72 -45.46 -16.27
N ILE A 332 9.52 -44.66 -15.56
CA ILE A 332 10.73 -45.13 -14.87
C ILE A 332 10.37 -46.06 -13.71
N LEU A 333 9.30 -45.80 -12.97
CA LEU A 333 8.81 -46.69 -11.91
C LEU A 333 8.29 -48.01 -12.48
N ASP A 334 7.55 -47.96 -13.59
CA ASP A 334 7.02 -49.15 -14.28
C ASP A 334 8.18 -50.02 -14.81
N GLN A 335 9.13 -49.42 -15.55
CA GLN A 335 10.35 -50.10 -16.01
C GLN A 335 11.17 -50.70 -14.86
N ARG A 336 11.28 -50.00 -13.73
CA ARG A 336 11.95 -50.52 -12.55
C ARG A 336 11.19 -51.71 -11.96
N SER A 337 9.86 -51.66 -11.90
CA SER A 337 9.02 -52.76 -11.45
C SER A 337 9.19 -53.99 -12.35
N ASP A 338 9.26 -53.80 -13.67
CA ASP A 338 9.53 -54.89 -14.63
C ASP A 338 10.90 -55.53 -14.40
N VAL A 339 11.95 -54.73 -14.17
CA VAL A 339 13.31 -55.23 -13.86
C VAL A 339 13.34 -55.96 -12.51
N GLU A 340 12.67 -55.44 -11.48
CA GLU A 340 12.56 -56.11 -10.18
C GLU A 340 11.79 -57.44 -10.32
N GLN A 341 10.73 -57.50 -11.13
CA GLN A 341 10.01 -58.74 -11.44
C GLN A 341 10.90 -59.72 -12.21
N PHE A 342 11.60 -59.30 -13.27
CA PHE A 342 12.53 -60.18 -14.01
C PHE A 342 13.65 -60.73 -13.12
N PHE A 343 14.12 -59.95 -12.14
CA PHE A 343 15.09 -60.41 -11.15
C PHE A 343 14.52 -61.45 -10.20
N LEU A 344 13.29 -61.25 -9.69
CA LEU A 344 12.60 -62.24 -8.87
C LEU A 344 12.32 -63.54 -9.63
N GLU A 345 11.93 -63.45 -10.90
CA GLU A 345 11.71 -64.62 -11.77
C GLU A 345 13.01 -65.37 -12.07
N ALA A 346 14.11 -64.66 -12.41
CA ALA A 346 15.43 -65.27 -12.61
C ALA A 346 15.97 -65.93 -11.33
N LEU A 347 15.72 -65.31 -10.17
CA LEU A 347 16.03 -65.89 -8.87
C LEU A 347 15.23 -67.16 -8.59
N GLU A 348 13.92 -67.16 -8.82
CA GLU A 348 13.11 -68.34 -8.53
C GLU A 348 13.41 -69.49 -9.51
N GLN A 349 13.69 -69.20 -10.78
CA GLN A 349 14.18 -70.20 -11.74
C GLN A 349 15.46 -70.89 -11.24
N VAL A 350 16.46 -70.13 -10.78
CA VAL A 350 17.72 -70.72 -10.28
C VAL A 350 17.51 -71.44 -8.95
N LYS A 351 16.70 -70.92 -8.02
CA LYS A 351 16.35 -71.66 -6.80
C LYS A 351 15.68 -72.98 -7.13
N GLU A 352 14.78 -73.01 -8.10
CA GLU A 352 14.05 -74.20 -8.51
C GLU A 352 14.97 -75.23 -9.20
N GLU A 353 15.91 -74.77 -10.04
CA GLU A 353 17.00 -75.62 -10.54
C GLU A 353 17.86 -76.20 -9.41
N VAL A 354 18.16 -75.41 -8.37
CA VAL A 354 18.92 -75.84 -7.18
C VAL A 354 18.12 -76.80 -6.30
N ARG A 355 16.80 -76.62 -6.12
CA ARG A 355 15.91 -77.59 -5.46
C ARG A 355 15.98 -78.92 -6.20
N LYS A 356 15.76 -78.93 -7.52
CA LYS A 356 15.85 -80.12 -8.38
C LYS A 356 17.26 -80.74 -8.44
N ARG A 357 18.32 -79.97 -8.25
CA ARG A 357 19.70 -80.48 -8.10
C ARG A 357 19.87 -81.19 -6.75
N LYS A 358 19.36 -80.62 -5.67
CA LYS A 358 19.37 -81.21 -4.32
C LYS A 358 18.45 -82.43 -4.18
N GLU A 359 17.31 -82.46 -4.87
CA GLU A 359 16.39 -83.61 -4.94
C GLU A 359 17.08 -84.81 -5.63
N ARG A 360 17.64 -84.62 -6.83
CA ARG A 360 18.38 -85.66 -7.57
C ARG A 360 19.60 -86.19 -6.81
N ASN A 361 20.32 -85.32 -6.10
CA ASN A 361 21.43 -85.76 -5.23
C ASN A 361 20.94 -86.55 -4.00
N ARG A 362 19.70 -86.33 -3.53
CA ARG A 362 19.08 -87.16 -2.48
C ARG A 362 18.61 -88.51 -3.03
N GLU A 363 17.98 -88.54 -4.21
CA GLU A 363 17.60 -89.80 -4.89
C GLU A 363 18.81 -90.68 -5.23
N SER A 364 20.00 -90.07 -5.42
CA SER A 364 21.26 -90.78 -5.65
C SER A 364 21.89 -91.39 -4.38
N SER A 365 21.30 -91.19 -3.20
CA SER A 365 21.77 -91.77 -1.93
C SER A 365 20.75 -92.78 -1.39
N LEU A 366 21.14 -94.06 -1.32
CA LEU A 366 20.32 -95.15 -0.78
C LEU A 366 19.86 -94.87 0.67
N PRO A 367 18.57 -95.04 1.01
CA PRO A 367 18.07 -94.84 2.37
C PRO A 367 18.01 -96.17 3.14
N ASP A 368 18.96 -96.42 4.05
CA ASP A 368 18.98 -97.65 4.85
C ASP A 368 18.71 -97.43 6.36
N ILE A 369 17.47 -97.81 6.73
CA ILE A 369 17.15 -98.77 7.80
C ILE A 369 17.03 -98.33 9.30
N ASN A 370 15.78 -98.51 9.76
CA ASN A 370 15.28 -98.96 11.09
C ASN A 370 15.00 -98.01 12.28
N LYS A 371 13.69 -97.99 12.64
CA LYS A 371 13.06 -98.30 13.96
C LYS A 371 13.58 -97.56 15.21
N SER A 372 12.72 -96.98 16.05
CA SER A 372 11.65 -97.74 16.74
C SER A 372 10.50 -96.89 17.32
N GLN A 373 9.37 -97.56 17.49
CA GLN A 373 8.16 -97.26 18.29
C GLN A 373 8.32 -96.33 19.52
N SER A 374 7.33 -95.46 19.79
CA SER A 374 6.32 -95.69 20.86
C SER A 374 5.38 -94.49 21.14
N ARG A 375 4.09 -94.67 20.82
CA ARG A 375 2.86 -94.38 21.61
C ARG A 375 2.50 -92.97 22.17
N GLN A 376 1.25 -92.60 21.86
CA GLN A 376 0.24 -91.92 22.74
C GLN A 376 0.52 -90.44 23.12
N SER A 377 -0.46 -89.54 23.29
CA SER A 377 -1.94 -89.61 23.26
C SER A 377 -2.56 -88.20 23.15
N PHE A 378 -3.78 -88.07 22.63
CA PHE A 378 -4.86 -87.06 22.87
C PHE A 378 -4.49 -85.57 23.20
N ASN A 379 -5.17 -84.51 22.70
CA ASN A 379 -6.61 -84.35 22.39
C ASN A 379 -6.89 -83.01 21.66
N LYS A 380 -7.96 -82.94 20.82
CA LYS A 380 -8.93 -81.82 20.58
C LYS A 380 -8.44 -80.37 20.31
N SER A 381 -9.01 -79.54 19.42
CA SER A 381 -10.23 -79.57 18.55
C SER A 381 -10.10 -78.51 17.41
N ASN A 382 -10.97 -78.55 16.37
CA ASN A 382 -11.39 -77.46 15.44
C ASN A 382 -10.37 -76.35 15.08
N SER A 383 -10.06 -75.99 13.83
CA SER A 383 -10.70 -76.16 12.52
C SER A 383 -9.66 -75.66 11.46
N TYR A 384 -9.81 -75.66 10.14
CA TYR A 384 -10.93 -75.90 9.21
C TYR A 384 -10.46 -76.81 8.05
N LEU A 385 -11.30 -77.03 7.03
CA LEU A 385 -10.95 -77.88 5.88
C LEU A 385 -10.11 -77.13 4.83
N PHE A 386 -8.81 -77.41 4.81
CA PHE A 386 -7.90 -77.08 3.72
C PHE A 386 -7.76 -78.31 2.81
N GLY A 387 -8.04 -78.17 1.51
CA GLY A 387 -7.96 -79.27 0.54
C GLY A 387 -6.50 -79.62 0.25
N ALA A 388 -6.07 -80.81 0.66
CA ALA A 388 -4.69 -81.25 0.49
C ALA A 388 -4.36 -81.58 -0.97
N SER A 389 -3.34 -80.90 -1.51
CA SER A 389 -2.54 -81.39 -2.63
C SER A 389 -1.07 -81.11 -2.36
N SER A 390 -0.23 -82.12 -2.58
CA SER A 390 1.24 -82.15 -2.54
C SER A 390 1.96 -81.33 -1.46
N MET A 391 2.54 -82.04 -0.48
CA MET A 391 3.43 -81.47 0.53
C MET A 391 4.83 -81.22 -0.04
N GLU A 392 4.97 -80.23 -0.94
CA GLU A 392 6.28 -79.70 -1.29
C GLU A 392 6.91 -79.07 -0.04
N LYS A 393 8.07 -79.58 0.37
CA LYS A 393 8.86 -78.97 1.43
C LYS A 393 9.47 -77.70 0.86
N ASP A 394 8.87 -76.58 1.22
CA ASP A 394 9.25 -75.24 0.81
C ASP A 394 10.66 -74.89 1.34
N ILE A 395 11.69 -75.37 0.63
CA ILE A 395 13.09 -75.01 0.89
C ILE A 395 13.23 -73.54 0.49
N LYS A 396 13.06 -72.65 1.46
CA LYS A 396 13.38 -71.21 1.34
C LYS A 396 14.89 -71.03 1.23
N ILE A 397 15.41 -71.24 0.01
CA ILE A 397 16.78 -70.90 -0.36
C ILE A 397 16.91 -69.37 -0.30
N ALA A 398 17.67 -68.86 0.67
CA ALA A 398 18.00 -67.44 0.76
C ALA A 398 19.11 -67.10 -0.26
N LEU A 399 19.27 -65.82 -0.60
CA LEU A 399 20.30 -65.38 -1.56
C LEU A 399 21.74 -65.74 -1.11
N LYS A 400 21.94 -65.91 0.20
CA LYS A 400 23.21 -66.34 0.80
C LYS A 400 23.52 -67.83 0.59
N ASP A 401 22.50 -68.65 0.34
CA ASP A 401 22.57 -70.11 0.19
C ASP A 401 22.78 -70.57 -1.26
N LEU A 402 22.93 -69.60 -2.18
CA LEU A 402 23.35 -69.80 -3.56
C LEU A 402 24.86 -69.67 -3.65
N ASP A 403 25.52 -70.62 -4.30
CA ASP A 403 26.95 -70.55 -4.61
C ASP A 403 27.24 -69.50 -5.69
N TRP A 404 28.51 -69.12 -5.86
CA TRP A 404 28.93 -68.05 -6.77
C TRP A 404 28.48 -68.30 -8.22
N GLU A 405 28.58 -69.54 -8.72
CA GLU A 405 28.16 -69.93 -10.06
C GLU A 405 26.64 -69.76 -10.27
N ASP A 406 25.82 -70.15 -9.29
CA ASP A 406 24.37 -69.98 -9.36
C ASP A 406 23.99 -68.49 -9.30
N ARG A 407 24.72 -67.64 -8.56
CA ARG A 407 24.53 -66.17 -8.58
C ARG A 407 24.91 -65.55 -9.92
N GLU A 408 26.00 -65.99 -10.54
CA GLU A 408 26.38 -65.55 -11.89
C GLU A 408 25.31 -65.96 -12.91
N ARG A 409 24.73 -67.17 -12.76
CA ARG A 409 23.63 -67.66 -13.60
C ARG A 409 22.35 -66.84 -13.45
N VAL A 410 21.99 -66.39 -12.24
CA VAL A 410 20.89 -65.43 -12.03
C VAL A 410 21.14 -64.14 -12.82
N LEU A 411 22.35 -63.58 -12.75
CA LEU A 411 22.70 -62.36 -13.49
C LEU A 411 22.66 -62.59 -15.01
N ARG A 412 23.18 -63.72 -15.51
CA ARG A 412 23.10 -64.07 -16.94
C ARG A 412 21.67 -64.23 -17.42
N LEU A 413 20.78 -64.85 -16.63
CA LEU A 413 19.36 -64.97 -16.94
C LEU A 413 18.65 -63.61 -16.90
N LEU A 414 18.94 -62.77 -15.89
CA LEU A 414 18.45 -61.40 -15.80
C LEU A 414 18.84 -60.59 -17.03
N PHE A 415 20.14 -60.52 -17.37
CA PHE A 415 20.61 -59.77 -18.53
C PHE A 415 20.07 -60.34 -19.85
N SER A 416 19.99 -61.67 -20.00
CA SER A 416 19.38 -62.28 -21.18
C SER A 416 17.90 -61.91 -21.31
N LYS A 417 17.16 -61.86 -20.19
CA LYS A 417 15.72 -61.55 -20.18
C LYS A 417 15.46 -60.05 -20.40
N MET A 418 16.21 -59.18 -19.72
CA MET A 418 16.20 -57.73 -19.95
C MET A 418 16.53 -57.39 -21.40
N ASN A 419 17.57 -57.99 -21.99
CA ASN A 419 17.96 -57.74 -23.38
C ASN A 419 16.96 -58.31 -24.41
N SER A 420 16.15 -59.32 -24.04
CA SER A 420 15.05 -59.84 -24.87
C SER A 420 13.72 -59.09 -24.70
N GLY A 421 13.60 -58.30 -23.63
CA GLY A 421 12.37 -57.63 -23.19
C GLY A 421 12.29 -56.15 -23.54
N VAL A 422 13.20 -55.63 -24.37
CA VAL A 422 13.12 -54.27 -24.92
C VAL A 422 12.37 -54.32 -26.26
N PRO A 423 11.06 -53.97 -26.32
CA PRO A 423 10.47 -53.56 -27.58
C PRO A 423 11.09 -52.22 -28.02
N CYS A 424 11.34 -52.08 -29.32
CA CYS A 424 11.78 -50.84 -29.95
C CYS A 424 10.71 -49.73 -29.88
#